data_AF-A0AAP8T2U6-F1
#
_entry.id   AF-A0AAP8T2U6-F1
#
_cell.length_a   1.000
_cell.length_b   1.000
_cell.length_c   1.000
_cell.angle_alpha   90.00
_cell.angle_beta   90.00
_cell.angle_gamma   90.00
#
_symmetry.space_group_name_H-M   'P 1'
#
loop_
_entity.id
_entity.type
_entity.pdbx_description
1 polymer ?
#
loop_
_entity_poly.entity_id
_entity_poly.type
_entity_poly.pdbx_seq_one_letter_code
_entity_poly.pdbx_strand_id
1 'polypeptide(L)'
;MALNGILSMGVQGDWATHNIEHAVSAVTDIPHGGGLAIIFPHWMEYVMSENVDRFGQFAERVFGIEQGTKSKEEWALEGIKALRSFWNSIGAPSKLSEYGITEDQLHEMSAKTVKYGPFGYFKKLDQEDA
;
A
#
# COMPACT_ATOMS: atom_id res chain seq x y z
N MET A 1 3.25 -1.30 -18.70
CA MET A 1 1.78 -1.48 -18.85
C MET A 1 1.21 -1.87 -17.50
N ALA A 2 0.34 -1.07 -16.88
CA ALA A 2 -0.15 -1.33 -15.51
C ALA A 2 -1.66 -1.68 -15.44
N LEU A 3 -2.50 -1.04 -16.27
CA LEU A 3 -3.96 -1.19 -16.27
C LEU A 3 -4.52 -1.71 -17.61
N ASN A 4 -3.76 -2.54 -18.32
CA ASN A 4 -4.20 -3.10 -19.61
C ASN A 4 -5.07 -4.37 -19.47
N GLY A 5 -5.40 -4.77 -18.25
CA GLY A 5 -6.27 -5.91 -17.94
C GLY A 5 -5.62 -7.30 -18.04
N ILE A 6 -4.45 -7.45 -18.67
CA ILE A 6 -3.81 -8.76 -18.91
C ILE A 6 -3.52 -9.49 -17.59
N LEU A 7 -3.00 -8.77 -16.60
CA LEU A 7 -2.67 -9.34 -15.28
C LEU A 7 -3.91 -9.64 -14.43
N SER A 8 -5.08 -9.11 -14.80
CA SER A 8 -6.35 -9.28 -14.06
C SER A 8 -7.27 -10.32 -14.69
N MET A 9 -6.85 -10.97 -15.78
CA MET A 9 -7.65 -12.02 -16.43
C MET A 9 -7.76 -13.25 -15.52
N GLY A 10 -8.93 -13.43 -14.93
CA GLY A 10 -9.23 -14.58 -14.05
C GLY A 10 -8.74 -14.44 -12.61
N VAL A 11 -8.24 -13.25 -12.22
CA VAL A 11 -7.83 -12.97 -10.84
C VAL A 11 -8.38 -11.62 -10.39
N GLN A 12 -8.85 -11.57 -9.14
CA GLN A 12 -9.33 -10.34 -8.53
C GLN A 12 -8.17 -9.58 -7.88
N GLY A 13 -7.95 -8.34 -8.32
CA GLY A 13 -6.97 -7.44 -7.72
C GLY A 13 -7.46 -6.82 -6.41
N ASP A 14 -6.53 -6.31 -5.62
CA ASP A 14 -6.84 -5.44 -4.48
C ASP A 14 -6.77 -3.98 -4.92
N TRP A 15 -7.72 -3.18 -4.42
CA TRP A 15 -7.87 -1.74 -4.68
C TRP A 15 -7.86 -0.91 -3.39
N ALA A 16 -7.56 -1.50 -2.24
CA ALA A 16 -7.56 -0.82 -0.95
C ALA A 16 -6.69 0.43 -0.93
N THR A 17 -5.47 0.32 -1.46
CA THR A 17 -4.55 1.46 -1.55
C THR A 17 -5.07 2.59 -2.43
N HIS A 18 -5.79 2.27 -3.52
CA HIS A 18 -6.42 3.27 -4.38
C HIS A 18 -7.62 3.92 -3.70
N ASN A 19 -8.43 3.15 -2.97
CA ASN A 19 -9.56 3.69 -2.24
C ASN A 19 -9.12 4.69 -1.16
N ILE A 20 -8.08 4.34 -0.39
CA ILE A 20 -7.49 5.24 0.61
C ILE A 20 -6.92 6.48 -0.09
N GLU A 21 -6.16 6.31 -1.17
CA GLU A 21 -5.59 7.43 -1.90
C GLU A 21 -6.66 8.39 -2.45
N HIS A 22 -7.77 7.88 -2.97
CA HIS A 22 -8.87 8.71 -3.46
C HIS A 22 -9.50 9.54 -2.35
N ALA A 23 -9.55 9.03 -1.12
CA ALA A 23 -10.02 9.81 0.02
C ALA A 23 -9.01 10.91 0.41
N VAL A 24 -7.70 10.62 0.37
CA VAL A 24 -6.64 11.60 0.63
C VAL A 24 -6.66 12.72 -0.42
N SER A 25 -6.74 12.39 -1.70
CA SER A 25 -6.81 13.37 -2.79
C SER A 25 -8.15 14.12 -2.85
N ALA A 26 -9.21 13.60 -2.23
CA ALA A 26 -10.47 14.32 -2.06
C ALA A 26 -10.40 15.41 -0.98
N VAL A 27 -9.42 15.34 -0.06
CA VAL A 27 -9.22 16.32 1.02
C VAL A 27 -8.03 17.24 0.72
N THR A 28 -7.06 16.79 -0.06
CA THR A 28 -5.81 17.52 -0.35
C THR A 28 -5.39 17.43 -1.81
N ASP A 29 -4.64 18.43 -2.29
CA ASP A 29 -4.12 18.46 -3.66
C ASP A 29 -2.80 17.66 -3.78
N ILE A 30 -2.86 16.36 -3.48
CA ILE A 30 -1.74 15.43 -3.64
C ILE A 30 -1.78 14.77 -5.03
N PRO A 31 -0.65 14.70 -5.77
CA PRO A 31 -0.60 13.94 -7.01
C PRO A 31 -0.90 12.45 -6.76
N HIS A 32 -1.75 11.85 -7.60
CA HIS A 32 -2.24 10.49 -7.42
C HIS A 32 -1.12 9.45 -7.16
N GLY A 33 -0.09 9.46 -8.00
CA GLY A 33 1.06 8.56 -7.84
C GLY A 33 1.89 8.83 -6.58
N GLY A 34 1.91 10.08 -6.11
CA GLY A 34 2.58 10.46 -4.85
C GLY A 34 1.84 9.92 -3.63
N GLY A 35 0.51 10.05 -3.62
CA GLY A 35 -0.33 9.46 -2.57
C GLY A 35 -0.18 7.94 -2.49
N LEU A 36 -0.25 7.25 -3.63
CA LEU A 36 -0.02 5.81 -3.71
C LEU A 36 1.38 5.42 -3.24
N ALA A 37 2.41 6.17 -3.62
CA ALA A 37 3.78 5.90 -3.18
C ALA A 37 3.92 5.98 -1.65
N ILE A 38 3.14 6.82 -0.97
CA ILE A 38 3.11 6.88 0.49
C ILE A 38 2.33 5.68 1.05
N ILE A 39 1.10 5.46 0.58
CA ILE A 39 0.14 4.52 1.20
C ILE A 39 0.55 3.06 1.00
N PHE A 40 1.02 2.69 -0.19
CA PHE A 40 1.18 1.29 -0.58
C PHE A 40 2.11 0.47 0.34
N PRO A 41 3.30 0.94 0.75
CA PRO A 41 4.20 0.14 1.60
C PRO A 41 3.63 0.00 3.01
N HIS A 42 2.97 1.05 3.54
CA HIS A 42 2.29 0.99 4.83
C HIS A 42 1.12 0.00 4.80
N TRP A 43 0.33 -0.01 3.72
CA TRP A 43 -0.70 -1.02 3.52
C TRP A 43 -0.11 -2.43 3.44
N MET A 44 1.00 -2.63 2.71
CA MET A 44 1.66 -3.94 2.62
C MET A 44 2.10 -4.44 4.00
N GLU A 45 2.70 -3.57 4.84
CA GLU A 45 3.06 -3.92 6.22
C GLU A 45 1.81 -4.27 7.05
N TYR A 46 0.75 -3.48 6.92
CA TYR A 46 -0.51 -3.67 7.66
C TYR A 46 -1.19 -5.01 7.36
N VAL A 47 -1.23 -5.42 6.10
CA VAL A 47 -1.88 -6.66 5.67
C VAL A 47 -0.92 -7.85 5.55
N MET A 48 0.36 -7.68 5.91
CA MET A 48 1.41 -8.67 5.68
C MET A 48 1.06 -10.05 6.24
N SER A 49 0.44 -10.08 7.42
CA SER A 49 0.07 -11.31 8.12
C SER A 49 -0.98 -12.15 7.40
N GLU A 50 -1.80 -11.57 6.51
CA GLU A 50 -2.83 -12.31 5.77
C GLU A 50 -2.21 -13.34 4.82
N ASN A 51 -1.04 -13.05 4.26
CA ASN A 51 -0.24 -14.00 3.48
C ASN A 51 1.22 -13.54 3.37
N VAL A 52 2.02 -13.89 4.37
CA VAL A 52 3.44 -13.55 4.46
C VAL A 52 4.23 -14.11 3.26
N ASP A 53 3.90 -15.31 2.80
CA ASP A 53 4.59 -15.97 1.68
C ASP A 53 4.45 -15.18 0.36
N ARG A 54 3.33 -14.47 0.16
CA ARG A 54 3.14 -13.59 -1.01
C ARG A 54 4.13 -12.42 -1.01
N PHE A 55 4.38 -11.82 0.15
CA PHE A 55 5.31 -10.71 0.30
C PHE A 55 6.77 -11.16 0.29
N GLY A 56 7.05 -12.34 0.84
CA GLY A 56 8.35 -12.98 0.68
C GLY A 56 8.67 -13.26 -0.80
N GLN A 57 7.74 -13.86 -1.54
CA GLN A 57 7.90 -14.08 -2.98
C GLN A 57 8.15 -12.77 -3.74
N PHE A 58 7.52 -11.67 -3.32
CA PHE A 58 7.80 -10.35 -3.86
C PHE A 58 9.24 -9.89 -3.56
N ALA A 59 9.72 -10.06 -2.33
CA ALA A 59 11.09 -9.74 -1.93
C ALA A 59 12.13 -10.46 -2.81
N GLU A 60 11.97 -11.76 -3.04
CA GLU A 60 12.89 -12.55 -3.85
C GLU A 60 12.76 -12.25 -5.34
N ARG A 61 11.54 -12.28 -5.90
CA ARG A 61 11.37 -12.19 -7.36
C ARG A 61 11.56 -10.79 -7.91
N VAL A 62 11.32 -9.75 -7.12
CA VAL A 62 11.41 -8.36 -7.58
C VAL A 62 12.71 -7.71 -7.13
N PHE A 63 13.19 -8.00 -5.92
CA PHE A 63 14.38 -7.38 -5.35
C PHE A 63 15.57 -8.33 -5.16
N GLY A 64 15.43 -9.62 -5.48
CA GLY A 64 16.52 -10.59 -5.34
C GLY A 64 16.89 -10.89 -3.88
N ILE A 65 15.99 -10.60 -2.94
CA ILE A 65 16.23 -10.81 -1.51
C ILE A 65 15.87 -12.25 -1.18
N GLU A 66 16.86 -13.10 -0.94
CA GLU A 66 16.64 -14.49 -0.53
C GLU A 66 16.24 -14.59 0.95
N GLN A 67 15.39 -15.58 1.28
CA GLN A 67 14.97 -15.82 2.67
C GLN A 67 16.16 -16.22 3.56
N GLY A 68 16.99 -17.15 3.10
CA GLY A 68 18.12 -17.67 3.89
C GLY A 68 17.67 -18.24 5.23
N THR A 69 18.24 -17.73 6.33
CA THR A 69 17.93 -18.14 7.71
C THR A 69 16.87 -17.25 8.38
N LYS A 70 16.30 -16.26 7.68
CA LYS A 70 15.33 -15.31 8.24
C LYS A 70 13.98 -15.97 8.44
N SER A 71 13.18 -15.44 9.38
CA SER A 71 11.76 -15.78 9.42
C SER A 71 11.06 -15.31 8.14
N LYS A 72 9.88 -15.89 7.86
CA LYS A 72 9.09 -15.46 6.70
C LYS A 72 8.69 -14.00 6.81
N GLU A 73 8.36 -13.55 8.02
CA GLU A 73 7.96 -12.17 8.33
C GLU A 73 9.11 -11.20 8.14
N GLU A 74 10.31 -11.54 8.60
CA GLU A 74 11.52 -10.72 8.38
C GLU A 74 11.83 -10.58 6.89
N TRP A 75 11.76 -11.69 6.15
CA TRP A 75 12.00 -11.72 4.71
C TRP A 75 10.96 -10.90 3.92
N ALA A 76 9.68 -11.05 4.24
CA ALA A 76 8.60 -10.25 3.67
C ALA A 76 8.78 -8.75 3.95
N LEU A 77 9.08 -8.41 5.21
CA LEU A 77 9.31 -7.02 5.63
C LEU A 77 10.52 -6.40 4.94
N GLU A 78 11.60 -7.14 4.73
CA GLU A 78 12.74 -6.68 3.93
C GLU A 78 12.34 -6.32 2.49
N GLY A 79 11.48 -7.12 1.86
CA GLY A 79 10.93 -6.80 0.54
C GLY A 79 10.12 -5.50 0.51
N ILE A 80 9.28 -5.28 1.53
CA ILE A 80 8.50 -4.04 1.65
C ILE A 80 9.41 -2.82 1.88
N LYS A 81 10.43 -2.96 2.73
CA LYS A 81 11.44 -1.91 2.96
C LYS A 81 12.28 -1.63 1.71
N ALA A 82 12.55 -2.64 0.89
CA ALA A 82 13.24 -2.48 -0.39
C ALA A 82 12.39 -1.66 -1.38
N LEU A 83 11.07 -1.90 -1.43
CA LEU A 83 10.13 -1.06 -2.20
C LEU A 83 10.17 0.39 -1.73
N ARG A 84 10.06 0.63 -0.41
CA ARG A 84 10.13 1.98 0.15
C ARG A 84 11.46 2.67 -0.18
N SER A 85 12.57 1.94 -0.08
CA SER A 85 13.91 2.46 -0.39
C SER A 85 14.06 2.80 -1.87
N PHE A 86 13.54 1.95 -2.77
CA PHE A 86 13.51 2.21 -4.20
C PHE A 86 12.69 3.47 -4.53
N TRP A 87 11.51 3.64 -3.94
CA TRP A 87 10.70 4.84 -4.14
C TRP A 87 11.37 6.10 -3.60
N ASN A 88 12.04 6.01 -2.45
CA ASN A 88 12.83 7.12 -1.92
C ASN A 88 14.00 7.49 -2.86
N SER A 89 14.67 6.50 -3.46
CA SER A 89 15.83 6.76 -4.33
C SER A 89 15.45 7.46 -5.64
N ILE A 90 14.20 7.33 -6.10
CA ILE A 90 13.66 8.07 -7.25
C ILE A 90 12.93 9.37 -6.87
N GLY A 91 12.97 9.76 -5.59
CA GLY A 91 12.37 11.00 -5.08
C GLY A 91 10.85 10.95 -4.91
N ALA A 92 10.26 9.75 -4.87
CA ALA A 92 8.84 9.63 -4.53
C ALA A 92 8.61 9.94 -3.04
N PRO A 93 7.51 10.63 -2.71
CA PRO A 93 7.24 11.07 -1.34
C PRO A 93 7.03 9.88 -0.40
N SER A 94 7.22 10.15 0.90
CA SER A 94 7.22 9.10 1.93
C SER A 94 6.23 9.32 3.06
N LYS A 95 5.76 10.56 3.25
CA LYS A 95 4.86 10.92 4.35
C LYS A 95 3.78 11.88 3.87
N LEU A 96 2.56 11.70 4.40
CA LEU A 96 1.45 12.63 4.14
C LEU A 96 1.75 14.05 4.64
N SER A 97 2.54 14.19 5.70
CA SER A 97 2.95 15.50 6.23
C SER A 97 3.83 16.32 5.27
N GLU A 98 4.46 15.68 4.27
CA GLU A 98 5.16 16.40 3.17
C GLU A 98 4.17 17.22 2.31
N TYR A 99 2.88 16.88 2.37
CA TYR A 99 1.77 17.57 1.68
C TYR A 99 0.90 18.39 2.65
N GLY A 100 1.36 18.63 3.88
CA GLY A 100 0.62 19.43 4.86
C GLY A 100 -0.61 18.73 5.45
N ILE A 101 -0.74 17.42 5.26
CA ILE A 101 -1.81 16.63 5.87
C ILE A 101 -1.51 16.46 7.36
N THR A 102 -2.49 16.79 8.19
CA THR A 102 -2.41 16.72 9.66
C THR A 102 -3.33 15.65 10.22
N GLU A 103 -3.08 15.25 11.47
CA GLU A 103 -3.81 14.15 12.14
C GLU A 103 -5.32 14.41 12.25
N ASP A 104 -5.74 15.66 12.39
CA ASP A 104 -7.15 16.05 12.46
C ASP A 104 -7.91 15.79 11.14
N GLN A 105 -7.20 15.69 10.01
CA GLN A 105 -7.79 15.38 8.72
C GLN A 105 -7.91 13.87 8.46
N LEU A 106 -7.18 13.03 9.21
CA LEU A 106 -7.15 11.58 8.99
C LEU A 106 -8.52 10.94 9.22
N HIS A 107 -9.25 11.39 10.25
CA HIS A 107 -10.60 10.89 10.51
C HIS A 107 -11.58 11.20 9.36
N GLU A 108 -11.47 12.38 8.73
CA GLU A 108 -12.29 12.70 7.56
C GLU A 108 -11.93 11.81 6.36
N MET A 109 -10.64 11.58 6.14
CA MET A 109 -10.15 10.71 5.07
C MET A 109 -10.62 9.27 5.27
N SER A 110 -10.44 8.69 6.46
CA SER A 110 -10.85 7.31 6.75
C SER A 110 -12.36 7.12 6.58
N ALA A 111 -13.17 8.07 7.09
CA ALA A 111 -14.63 8.07 6.91
C ALA A 111 -15.05 8.12 5.43
N LYS A 112 -14.33 8.87 4.59
CA LYS A 112 -14.61 8.93 3.14
C LYS A 112 -14.25 7.63 2.44
N THR A 113 -13.19 6.95 2.85
CA THR A 113 -12.75 5.67 2.27
C THR A 113 -13.83 4.59 2.41
N VAL A 114 -14.56 4.57 3.52
CA VAL A 114 -15.59 3.55 3.84
C VAL A 114 -17.02 3.95 3.50
N LYS A 115 -17.23 5.05 2.76
CA LYS A 115 -18.58 5.57 2.45
C LYS A 115 -19.55 4.52 1.89
N TYR A 116 -19.02 3.51 1.19
CA TYR A 116 -19.79 2.42 0.57
C TYR A 116 -19.66 1.07 1.30
N GLY A 117 -19.17 1.08 2.54
CA GLY A 117 -18.91 -0.09 3.37
C GLY A 117 -17.45 -0.58 3.32
N PRO A 118 -17.16 -1.75 3.93
CA PRO A 118 -15.82 -2.32 3.98
C PRO A 118 -15.24 -2.58 2.59
N PHE A 119 -13.95 -2.31 2.44
CA PHE A 119 -13.23 -2.35 1.16
C PHE A 119 -12.01 -3.27 1.21
N GLY A 120 -11.25 -3.36 0.13
CA GLY A 120 -10.14 -4.31 0.00
C GLY A 120 -10.58 -5.75 -0.31
N TYR A 121 -9.66 -6.55 -0.85
CA TYR A 121 -9.93 -7.95 -1.22
C TYR A 121 -8.96 -8.93 -0.57
N PHE A 122 -7.70 -8.53 -0.40
CA PHE A 122 -6.67 -9.30 0.29
C PHE A 122 -6.91 -9.33 1.79
N LYS A 123 -7.30 -8.19 2.36
CA LYS A 123 -7.90 -8.04 3.69
C LYS A 123 -9.14 -7.16 3.54
N LYS A 124 -10.22 -7.48 4.24
CA LYS A 124 -11.36 -6.56 4.36
C LYS A 124 -11.01 -5.49 5.39
N LEU A 125 -11.09 -4.23 4.96
CA LEU A 125 -10.74 -3.06 5.76
C LEU A 125 -11.98 -2.23 6.08
N ASP A 126 -12.04 -1.71 7.30
CA ASP A 126 -13.02 -0.73 7.76
C ASP A 126 -12.40 0.65 8.03
N GLN A 127 -13.08 1.50 8.78
CA GLN A 127 -12.65 2.89 9.01
C GLN A 127 -11.45 2.97 9.96
N GLU A 128 -11.37 2.06 10.93
CA GLU A 128 -10.26 2.04 11.90
C GLU A 128 -8.97 1.52 11.24
N ASP A 129 -9.13 0.69 10.21
CA ASP A 129 -8.02 0.19 9.39
C ASP A 129 -7.46 1.21 8.38
N ALA A 130 -8.27 2.20 7.98
CA ALA A 130 -8.01 3.11 6.86
C ALA A 130 -7.33 4.42 7.28
#